data_AF-A0AB34G1Y7-F1
#
_entry.id   AF-A0AB34G1Y7-F1
#
_cell.length_a   1.000
_cell.length_b   1.000
_cell.length_c   1.000
_cell.angle_alpha   90.00
_cell.angle_beta   90.00
_cell.angle_gamma   90.00
#
_symmetry.space_group_name_H-M   'P 1'
#
loop_
_entity.id
_entity.type
_entity.pdbx_description
1 polymer ?
#
loop_
_entity_poly.entity_id
_entity_poly.type
_entity_poly.pdbx_seq_one_letter_code
_entity_poly.pdbx_strand_id
1 'polypeptide(L)'
;MDFDDGDIEDRDVLRGLHVAASAACDEEVDAFVRNRTGLRIRRFLADLMALEAFGDPRPGEDSRQRARRRRADMRKLKQQNFSRGASTTAADDEELFLEHSVATL
;
A
#
# COMPACT_ATOMS: atom_id res chain seq x y z
N MET A 1 17.24 -2.87 6.07
CA MET A 1 16.53 -3.94 5.35
C MET A 1 16.71 -3.59 3.90
N ASP A 2 17.70 -4.24 3.29
CA ASP A 2 18.14 -3.99 1.92
C ASP A 2 17.20 -4.77 1.00
N PHE A 3 16.25 -4.07 0.39
CA PHE A 3 15.43 -4.61 -0.69
C PHE A 3 16.26 -4.54 -1.97
N ASP A 4 17.28 -5.39 -2.07
CA ASP A 4 18.04 -5.54 -3.31
C ASP A 4 17.22 -6.43 -4.25
N ASP A 5 16.16 -5.84 -4.82
CA ASP A 5 15.32 -6.45 -5.85
C ASP A 5 16.01 -6.37 -7.24
N GLY A 6 17.34 -6.16 -7.27
CA GLY A 6 18.12 -5.94 -8.49
C GLY A 6 18.21 -7.16 -9.42
N ASP A 7 17.84 -8.34 -8.92
CA ASP A 7 17.71 -9.59 -9.69
C ASP A 7 16.32 -9.76 -10.32
N ILE A 8 15.34 -8.91 -9.99
CA ILE A 8 13.99 -8.96 -10.55
C ILE A 8 13.97 -8.20 -11.87
N GLU A 9 13.81 -8.94 -12.98
CA GLU A 9 13.69 -8.33 -14.30
C GLU A 9 12.36 -7.59 -14.47
N ASP A 10 12.37 -6.41 -15.11
CA ASP A 10 11.16 -5.63 -15.42
C ASP A 10 10.07 -6.46 -16.12
N ARG A 11 10.47 -7.42 -16.97
CA ARG A 11 9.55 -8.34 -17.64
C ARG A 11 8.74 -9.16 -16.63
N ASP A 12 9.39 -9.65 -15.59
CA ASP A 12 8.77 -10.49 -14.58
C ASP A 12 7.87 -9.65 -13.65
N VAL A 13 8.27 -8.40 -13.37
CA VAL A 13 7.40 -7.42 -12.68
C VAL A 13 6.12 -7.16 -13.47
N LEU A 14 6.24 -6.84 -14.77
CA LEU A 14 5.09 -6.54 -15.62
C LEU A 14 4.17 -7.75 -15.78
N ARG A 15 4.75 -8.95 -15.92
CA ARG A 15 3.98 -10.20 -15.98
C ARG A 15 3.28 -10.50 -14.67
N GLY A 16 3.95 -10.28 -13.54
CA GLY A 16 3.38 -10.40 -12.20
C GLY A 16 2.20 -9.45 -11.99
N LEU A 17 2.32 -8.18 -12.42
CA LEU A 17 1.24 -7.21 -12.34
C LEU A 17 0.02 -7.64 -13.17
N HIS A 18 0.22 -8.18 -14.37
CA HIS A 18 -0.88 -8.69 -15.19
C HIS A 18 -1.62 -9.84 -14.50
N VAL A 19 -0.89 -10.78 -13.89
CA VAL A 19 -1.47 -11.87 -13.11
C VAL A 19 -2.24 -11.33 -11.90
N ALA A 20 -1.68 -10.36 -11.19
CA ALA A 20 -2.31 -9.72 -10.04
C ALA A 20 -3.62 -9.01 -10.43
N ALA A 21 -3.62 -8.23 -11.50
CA ALA A 21 -4.82 -7.56 -12.01
C ALA A 21 -5.89 -8.57 -12.43
N SER A 22 -5.51 -9.65 -13.12
CA SER A 22 -6.42 -10.71 -13.53
C SER A 22 -7.01 -11.46 -12.33
N ALA A 23 -6.17 -11.77 -11.33
CA ALA A 23 -6.60 -12.41 -10.09
C ALA A 23 -7.57 -11.54 -9.30
N ALA A 24 -7.34 -10.22 -9.25
CA ALA A 24 -8.22 -9.30 -8.53
C ALA A 24 -9.65 -9.26 -9.10
N CYS A 25 -9.86 -9.63 -10.37
CA CYS A 25 -11.18 -9.69 -10.99
C CYS A 25 -12.03 -10.89 -10.55
N ASP A 26 -11.43 -11.89 -9.91
CA ASP A 26 -12.10 -13.12 -9.46
C ASP A 26 -11.86 -13.33 -7.96
N GLU A 27 -12.92 -13.60 -7.19
CA GLU A 27 -12.83 -13.71 -5.73
C GLU A 27 -12.09 -14.96 -5.25
N GLU A 28 -12.25 -16.08 -5.95
CA GLU A 28 -11.57 -17.32 -5.60
C GLU A 28 -10.08 -17.25 -5.95
N VAL A 29 -9.77 -16.62 -7.09
CA VAL A 29 -8.38 -16.43 -7.52
C VAL A 29 -7.65 -15.39 -6.65
N ASP A 30 -8.29 -14.27 -6.28
CA ASP A 30 -7.74 -13.29 -5.32
C ASP A 30 -7.46 -13.94 -3.96
N ALA A 31 -8.38 -14.78 -3.46
CA ALA A 31 -8.19 -15.50 -2.20
C ALA A 31 -7.02 -16.50 -2.27
N PHE A 32 -6.86 -17.21 -3.39
CA PHE A 32 -5.72 -18.11 -3.60
C PHE A 32 -4.38 -17.36 -3.63
N VAL A 33 -4.30 -16.24 -4.37
CA VAL A 33 -3.10 -15.41 -4.43
C VAL A 33 -2.77 -14.79 -3.08
N ARG A 34 -3.80 -14.37 -2.32
CA ARG A 34 -3.63 -13.88 -0.95
C ARG A 34 -3.05 -14.95 -0.03
N ASN A 35 -3.53 -16.19 -0.11
CA ASN A 35 -2.97 -17.28 0.71
C ASN A 35 -1.50 -17.57 0.36
N ARG A 36 -1.10 -17.37 -0.90
CA ARG A 36 0.27 -17.62 -1.34
C ARG A 36 1.24 -16.47 -1.04
N THR A 37 0.78 -15.23 -1.17
CA THR A 37 1.64 -14.02 -1.11
C THR A 37 1.42 -13.17 0.13
N GLY A 38 0.33 -13.39 0.87
CA GLY A 38 -0.13 -12.55 1.97
C GLY A 38 -0.83 -11.25 1.54
N LEU A 39 -0.86 -10.94 0.24
CA LEU A 39 -1.38 -9.68 -0.27
C LEU A 39 -2.85 -9.78 -0.65
N ARG A 40 -3.65 -8.80 -0.23
CA ARG A 40 -5.04 -8.61 -0.70
C ARG A 40 -5.01 -7.81 -1.99
N ILE A 41 -4.80 -8.46 -3.14
CA ILE A 41 -4.51 -7.79 -4.40
C ILE A 41 -5.63 -6.82 -4.79
N ARG A 42 -6.90 -7.23 -4.66
CA ARG A 42 -8.03 -6.34 -4.94
C ARG A 42 -8.02 -5.05 -4.10
N ARG A 43 -7.75 -5.16 -2.80
CA ARG A 43 -7.65 -3.99 -1.90
C ARG A 43 -6.43 -3.15 -2.23
N PHE A 44 -5.28 -3.80 -2.43
CA PHE A 44 -4.04 -3.13 -2.79
C PHE A 44 -4.17 -2.31 -4.08
N LEU A 45 -4.71 -2.90 -5.15
CA LEU A 45 -4.93 -2.20 -6.42
C LEU A 45 -5.94 -1.05 -6.28
N ALA A 46 -7.00 -1.22 -5.48
CA ALA A 46 -7.94 -0.14 -5.19
C ALA A 46 -7.27 1.01 -4.42
N ASP A 47 -6.38 0.70 -3.47
CA ASP A 47 -5.62 1.71 -2.73
C ASP A 47 -4.59 2.43 -3.63
N LEU A 48 -4.08 1.77 -4.68
CA LEU A 48 -3.24 2.41 -5.70
C LEU A 48 -4.00 3.48 -6.50
N MET A 49 -5.32 3.37 -6.67
CA MET A 49 -6.10 4.39 -7.37
C MET A 49 -6.07 5.74 -6.64
N ALA A 50 -5.94 5.72 -5.31
CA ALA A 50 -5.72 6.96 -4.54
C ALA A 50 -4.37 7.63 -4.86
N LEU A 51 -3.45 6.90 -5.51
CA LEU A 51 -2.15 7.39 -5.94
C LEU A 51 -2.11 7.77 -7.43
N GLU A 52 -3.16 7.49 -8.21
CA GLU A 52 -3.21 7.75 -9.65
C GLU A 52 -2.99 9.24 -9.98
N ALA A 53 -3.53 10.13 -9.13
CA ALA A 53 -3.36 11.59 -9.27
C ALA A 53 -1.89 12.07 -9.25
N PHE A 54 -0.95 11.28 -8.72
CA PHE A 54 0.48 11.61 -8.73
C PHE A 54 1.17 11.21 -10.04
N GLY A 55 0.58 10.23 -10.74
CA GLY A 55 1.11 9.65 -11.96
C GLY A 55 0.92 10.52 -13.20
N ASP A 56 -0.10 11.37 -13.19
CA ASP A 56 -0.61 11.97 -14.41
C ASP A 56 0.40 12.94 -15.06
N PRO A 57 0.75 12.74 -16.34
CA PRO A 57 1.62 13.64 -17.07
C PRO A 57 0.98 15.03 -17.13
N ARG A 58 1.67 16.05 -16.60
CA ARG A 58 1.26 17.42 -16.88
C ARG A 58 1.72 17.76 -18.31
N PRO A 59 0.87 18.41 -19.14
CA PRO A 59 1.28 18.79 -20.48
C PRO A 59 2.54 19.68 -20.42
N GLY A 60 3.57 19.29 -21.16
CA GLY A 60 4.87 19.98 -21.20
C GLY A 60 5.92 19.52 -20.16
N GLU A 61 5.61 18.52 -19.34
CA GLU A 61 6.55 18.06 -18.30
C GLU A 61 7.49 16.94 -18.78
N ASP A 62 8.79 17.16 -18.66
CA ASP A 62 9.81 16.15 -18.97
C ASP A 62 9.85 15.00 -17.94
N SER A 63 10.48 13.88 -18.32
CA SER A 63 10.57 12.67 -17.47
C SER A 63 11.27 12.91 -16.14
N ARG A 64 12.24 13.84 -16.09
CA ARG A 64 13.02 14.18 -14.90
C ARG A 64 12.25 15.09 -13.95
N GLN A 65 11.48 16.02 -14.48
CA GLN A 65 10.59 16.93 -13.78
C GLN A 65 9.41 16.16 -13.18
N ARG A 66 8.86 15.20 -13.93
CA ARG A 66 7.86 14.24 -13.44
C ARG A 66 8.41 13.38 -12.30
N ALA A 67 9.60 12.82 -12.45
CA ALA A 67 10.24 12.01 -11.39
C ALA A 67 10.50 12.83 -10.12
N ARG A 68 10.95 14.09 -10.25
CA ARG A 68 11.14 15.00 -9.11
C ARG A 68 9.82 15.34 -8.41
N ARG A 69 8.77 15.63 -9.18
CA ARG A 69 7.43 15.92 -8.64
C ARG A 69 6.87 14.72 -7.88
N ARG A 70 6.89 13.53 -8.50
CA ARG A 70 6.45 12.28 -7.86
C ARG A 70 7.16 12.03 -6.53
N ARG A 71 8.47 12.27 -6.46
CA ARG A 71 9.24 12.16 -5.20
C ARG A 71 8.83 13.19 -4.15
N ALA A 72 8.49 14.42 -4.56
CA ALA A 72 8.04 15.46 -3.65
C ALA A 72 6.63 15.18 -3.10
N ASP A 73 5.72 14.74 -3.95
CA ASP A 73 4.36 14.38 -3.57
C ASP A 73 4.32 13.15 -2.66
N MET A 74 5.17 12.15 -2.95
CA MET A 74 5.37 10.99 -2.09
C MET A 74 5.86 11.37 -0.68
N ARG A 75 6.76 12.37 -0.57
CA ARG A 75 7.20 12.88 0.74
C ARG A 75 6.07 13.52 1.53
N LYS A 76 5.19 14.28 0.87
CA LYS A 76 4.02 14.89 1.52
C LYS A 76 3.02 13.84 1.99
N LEU A 77 2.76 12.81 1.18
CA LEU A 77 1.85 11.73 1.54
C LEU A 77 2.38 10.93 2.74
N LYS A 78 3.68 10.60 2.77
CA LYS A 78 4.30 9.95 3.93
C LYS A 78 4.14 10.79 5.20
N GLN A 79 4.30 12.11 5.12
CA GLN A 79 4.08 13.01 6.26
C GLN A 79 2.62 13.01 6.74
N GLN A 80 1.64 13.00 5.83
CA GLN A 80 0.21 12.95 6.16
C GLN A 80 -0.21 11.61 6.76
N ASN A 81 0.40 10.51 6.32
CA ASN A 81 0.10 9.18 6.84
C ASN A 81 0.75 8.97 8.22
N PHE A 82 1.96 9.51 8.44
CA PHE A 82 2.59 9.54 9.76
C PHE A 82 1.80 10.37 10.78
N SER A 83 1.20 11.50 10.36
CA SER A 83 0.36 12.31 11.26
C SER A 83 -1.02 11.72 11.52
N ARG A 84 -1.56 10.85 10.65
CA ARG A 84 -2.76 10.03 10.94
C ARG A 84 -2.47 8.83 11.83
N GLY A 85 -1.29 8.21 11.73
CA GLY A 85 -0.87 7.14 12.64
C GLY A 85 -0.64 7.62 14.08
N ALA A 86 -0.29 8.90 14.27
CA ALA A 86 -0.10 9.51 15.60
C ALA A 86 -1.42 9.87 16.33
N SER A 87 -2.57 9.82 15.64
CA SER A 87 -3.88 10.15 16.22
C SER A 87 -4.78 8.95 16.45
N THR A 88 -4.33 7.72 16.15
CA THR A 88 -5.10 6.49 16.42
C THR A 88 -4.60 5.70 17.64
N THR A 89 -3.50 6.10 18.30
CA THR A 89 -2.97 5.44 19.51
C THR A 89 -3.49 6.07 20.81
N ALA A 90 -4.66 6.69 20.80
CA ALA A 90 -5.25 7.31 22.00
C ALA A 90 -6.71 6.90 22.25
N ALA A 91 -7.31 6.10 21.37
CA ALA A 91 -8.70 5.65 21.51
C ALA A 91 -8.85 4.13 21.66
N ASP A 92 -7.79 3.34 21.41
CA ASP A 92 -7.85 1.87 21.52
C ASP A 92 -7.19 1.32 22.81
N ASP A 93 -6.66 2.19 23.68
CA ASP A 93 -5.98 1.79 24.93
C ASP A 93 -6.89 1.84 26.19
N GLU A 94 -8.15 2.27 26.09
CA GLU A 94 -9.11 2.27 27.22
C GLU A 94 -10.14 1.12 27.21
N GLU A 95 -10.13 0.23 26.21
CA GLU A 95 -11.04 -0.94 26.15
C GLU A 95 -10.31 -2.28 26.32
N LEU A 96 -9.15 -2.28 27.00
CA LEU A 96 -8.44 -3.52 27.39
C LEU A 96 -8.09 -3.55 28.88
N PHE A 97 -8.36 -2.48 29.63
CA PHE A 97 -8.02 -2.38 31.06
C PHE A 97 -9.19 -2.69 32.02
N LEU A 98 -10.41 -2.92 31.52
CA LEU A 98 -11.55 -3.28 32.37
C LEU A 98 -11.95 -4.77 32.35
N GLU A 99 -11.56 -5.56 31.34
CA GLU A 99 -11.86 -7.00 31.34
C GLU A 99 -10.84 -7.86 32.13
N HIS A 100 -9.62 -7.36 32.39
CA HIS A 100 -8.62 -8.12 33.16
C HIS A 100 -8.70 -7.91 34.68
N SER A 101 -9.46 -6.91 35.17
CA SER A 101 -9.54 -6.63 36.62
C SER A 101 -10.70 -7.35 37.33
N VAL A 102 -11.59 -8.04 36.59
CA VAL A 102 -12.67 -8.87 37.17
C VAL A 102 -12.32 -10.37 37.20
N ALA A 103 -11.19 -10.77 36.61
CA ALA A 103 -10.76 -12.18 36.58
C ALA A 103 -9.76 -12.56 37.67
N THR A 104 -9.36 -11.63 38.56
CA THR A 104 -8.48 -11.96 39.70
C THR A 104 -8.76 -11.04 40.89
N LEU A 105 -9.89 -11.27 41.58
CA LEU A 105 -10.09 -11.28 43.05
C LEU A 105 -11.58 -11.24 43.40
#